data_AF-A0A447TME5-F1
#
_entry.id   AF-A0A447TME5-F1
#
_cell.length_a   1.000
_cell.length_b   1.000
_cell.length_c   1.000
_cell.angle_alpha   90.00
_cell.angle_beta   90.00
_cell.angle_gamma   90.00
#
_symmetry.space_group_name_H-M   'P 1'
#
loop_
_entity.id
_entity.type
_entity.pdbx_description
1 polymer ?
#
loop_
_entity_poly.entity_id
_entity_poly.type
_entity_poly.pdbx_seq_one_letter_code
_entity_poly.pdbx_strand_id
1 'polypeptide(L)'
;MPAINTSPSPSASGKICRCWGAISLDGIWSHAKFDDGRKEIGQSWRVRYSKGVVSTGTTFSLAGYRYASENYNSLSEVINPDDDFYDNYGKRHNRFEASVNQQISNTLGSLTLSWVKEDYWHSAQQMESLSASYNNSWGPVSYTLSYSYNKNTYQYRSDNDDDDNDDDRYNQNDRLFTLSLHVPFTVFDSRLYASYMLNTRKHDATVNSTTLSGTALRDRNLNWSLQQSHSTQDGDSGGVNASYKGTYANLNAGYNQSPDSQQVSYGISGGILAHENGITLSQPITGAAILIKAPGASGVSVENQTGVATDFRGYTVIPNVTPYYRYDISLDSSTFADNVDIPLNNQTVYPTRNAVVRARRMTRIRAIACC
;
A
#
# COMPACT_ATOMS: atom_id res chain seq x y z
N MET A 1 33.25 17.98 14.17
CA MET A 1 32.46 16.75 14.00
C MET A 1 33.31 15.58 14.47
N PRO A 2 33.24 15.20 15.76
CA PRO A 2 33.93 14.00 16.21
C PRO A 2 33.22 12.77 15.62
N ALA A 3 34.00 11.76 15.26
CA ALA A 3 33.49 10.53 14.67
C ALA A 3 32.62 9.76 15.70
N ILE A 4 31.33 9.65 15.41
CA ILE A 4 30.40 8.76 16.09
C ILE A 4 30.78 7.32 15.68
N ASN A 5 31.28 6.54 16.62
CA ASN A 5 31.74 5.16 16.36
C ASN A 5 30.79 4.18 17.05
N THR A 6 29.75 3.77 16.35
CA THR A 6 28.88 2.67 16.76
C THR A 6 29.37 1.38 16.14
N SER A 7 29.76 0.39 16.94
CA SER A 7 30.07 -0.96 16.46
C SER A 7 28.98 -1.94 16.93
N PRO A 8 27.89 -2.13 16.15
CA PRO A 8 26.98 -3.22 16.38
C PRO A 8 27.63 -4.53 15.92
N SER A 9 27.69 -5.54 16.80
CA SER A 9 28.07 -6.90 16.43
C SER A 9 26.81 -7.77 16.32
N PRO A 10 26.22 -7.93 15.13
CA PRO A 10 25.05 -8.78 14.94
C PRO A 10 25.45 -10.27 14.94
N SER A 11 24.70 -11.08 15.66
CA SER A 11 24.72 -12.54 15.53
C SER A 11 23.32 -13.04 15.20
N ALA A 12 23.17 -13.87 14.18
CA ALA A 12 21.89 -14.41 13.74
C ALA A 12 22.00 -15.91 13.48
N SER A 13 21.05 -16.67 14.01
CA SER A 13 20.91 -18.12 13.76
C SER A 13 19.47 -18.42 13.39
N GLY A 14 19.27 -19.25 12.37
CA GLY A 14 17.93 -19.66 11.90
C GLY A 14 17.90 -21.14 11.55
N LYS A 15 16.81 -21.83 11.91
CA LYS A 15 16.59 -23.24 11.58
C LYS A 15 15.19 -23.42 11.02
N ILE A 16 15.10 -24.11 9.88
CA ILE A 16 13.84 -24.48 9.25
C ILE A 16 13.61 -25.97 9.53
N CYS A 17 12.54 -26.29 10.26
CA CYS A 17 12.14 -27.68 10.54
C CYS A 17 10.75 -27.92 9.94
N ARG A 18 10.66 -28.84 8.98
CA ARG A 18 9.43 -29.11 8.18
C ARG A 18 8.17 -29.40 9.02
N CYS A 19 8.29 -29.98 10.20
CA CYS A 19 7.14 -30.27 11.09
C CYS A 19 6.86 -29.16 12.12
N TRP A 20 7.85 -28.32 12.45
CA TRP A 20 7.80 -27.38 13.57
C TRP A 20 7.72 -25.92 13.13
N GLY A 21 7.97 -25.61 11.86
CA GLY A 21 8.04 -24.24 11.35
C GLY A 21 9.48 -23.73 11.24
N ALA A 22 9.64 -22.43 11.05
CA ALA A 22 10.92 -21.75 11.04
C ALA A 22 11.05 -20.88 12.29
N ILE A 23 12.19 -20.98 12.97
CA ILE A 23 12.57 -20.14 14.10
C ILE A 23 13.86 -19.40 13.74
N SER A 24 13.89 -18.10 14.03
CA SER A 24 15.11 -17.29 13.98
C SER A 24 15.34 -16.60 15.32
N LEU A 25 16.59 -16.56 15.73
CA LEU A 25 17.07 -15.80 16.88
C LEU A 25 18.18 -14.87 16.38
N ASP A 26 18.02 -13.58 16.63
CA ASP A 26 19.05 -12.59 16.36
C ASP A 26 19.32 -11.72 17.59
N GLY A 27 20.60 -11.37 17.77
CA GLY A 27 21.10 -10.57 18.89
C GLY A 27 21.99 -9.45 18.37
N ILE A 28 21.84 -8.26 18.95
CA ILE A 28 22.64 -7.07 18.64
C ILE A 28 23.22 -6.54 19.95
N TRP A 29 24.54 -6.45 20.03
CA TRP A 29 25.22 -5.67 21.07
C TRP A 29 25.55 -4.29 20.55
N SER A 30 25.21 -3.27 21.33
CA SER A 30 25.42 -1.86 21.01
C SER A 30 26.39 -1.23 22.01
N HIS A 31 27.37 -0.48 21.49
CA HIS A 31 28.22 0.42 22.24
C HIS A 31 28.01 1.81 21.65
N ALA A 32 27.30 2.66 22.37
CA ALA A 32 26.95 4.02 21.96
C ALA A 32 27.81 5.02 22.72
N LYS A 33 28.27 6.05 22.02
CA LYS A 33 28.90 7.24 22.62
C LYS A 33 28.17 8.46 22.05
N PHE A 34 27.54 9.22 22.92
CA PHE A 34 26.79 10.43 22.59
C PHE A 34 27.73 11.65 22.50
N ASP A 35 27.24 12.73 21.91
CA ASP A 35 28.01 13.97 21.69
C ASP A 35 28.40 14.68 23.00
N ASP A 36 27.58 14.54 24.04
CA ASP A 36 27.86 14.98 25.41
C ASP A 36 28.91 14.11 26.15
N GLY A 37 29.38 13.04 25.50
CA GLY A 37 30.36 12.11 26.05
C GLY A 37 29.78 10.94 26.86
N ARG A 38 28.45 10.86 27.06
CA ARG A 38 27.78 9.69 27.66
C ARG A 38 28.11 8.43 26.86
N LYS A 39 28.33 7.32 27.56
CA LYS A 39 28.59 6.00 26.97
C LYS A 39 27.56 5.01 27.49
N GLU A 40 26.87 4.36 26.57
CA GLU A 40 25.89 3.33 26.90
C GLU A 40 26.23 2.01 26.21
N ILE A 41 26.09 0.92 26.95
CA ILE A 41 26.28 -0.43 26.45
C ILE A 41 25.00 -1.20 26.71
N GLY A 42 24.41 -1.72 25.64
CA GLY A 42 23.16 -2.46 25.71
C GLY A 42 23.07 -3.56 24.66
N GLN A 43 22.04 -4.38 24.81
CA GLN A 43 21.79 -5.54 23.97
C GLN A 43 20.31 -5.62 23.58
N SER A 44 20.04 -6.06 22.37
CA SER A 44 18.70 -6.41 21.92
C SER A 44 18.68 -7.83 21.38
N TRP A 45 17.66 -8.58 21.79
CA TRP A 45 17.41 -9.95 21.36
C TRP A 45 16.06 -10.02 20.68
N ARG A 46 15.98 -10.72 19.55
CA ARG A 46 14.73 -10.93 18.82
C ARG A 46 14.57 -12.40 18.48
N VAL A 47 13.45 -12.96 18.90
CA VAL A 47 12.98 -14.29 18.50
C VAL A 47 11.84 -14.10 17.50
N ARG A 48 11.89 -14.80 16.36
CA ARG A 48 10.78 -14.87 15.42
C ARG A 48 10.44 -16.30 15.07
N TYR A 49 9.15 -16.57 14.99
CA TYR A 49 8.59 -17.84 14.60
C TYR A 49 7.57 -17.66 13.47
N SER A 50 7.60 -18.58 12.50
CA SER A 50 6.62 -18.64 11.41
C SER A 50 6.30 -20.08 11.07
N LYS A 51 5.03 -20.40 10.81
CA LYS A 51 4.59 -21.74 10.41
C LYS A 51 3.33 -21.69 9.56
N GLY A 52 3.39 -22.28 8.37
CA GLY A 52 2.20 -22.64 7.59
C GLY A 52 1.79 -24.08 7.86
N VAL A 53 0.54 -24.30 8.25
CA VAL A 53 -0.09 -25.61 8.44
C VAL A 53 -1.14 -25.80 7.36
N VAL A 54 -0.75 -26.48 6.28
CA VAL A 54 -1.63 -26.72 5.12
C VAL A 54 -2.85 -27.56 5.49
N SER A 55 -2.71 -28.52 6.42
CA SER A 55 -3.78 -29.45 6.81
C SER A 55 -4.97 -28.75 7.49
N THR A 56 -4.71 -27.67 8.23
CA THR A 56 -5.74 -26.88 8.91
C THR A 56 -6.01 -25.56 8.21
N GLY A 57 -5.30 -25.21 7.12
CA GLY A 57 -5.39 -23.90 6.48
C GLY A 57 -4.84 -22.74 7.34
N THR A 58 -4.08 -23.04 8.40
CA THR A 58 -3.58 -22.03 9.35
C THR A 58 -2.19 -21.55 8.94
N THR A 59 -2.02 -20.26 8.75
CA THR A 59 -0.72 -19.62 8.53
C THR A 59 -0.41 -18.67 9.68
N PHE A 60 0.58 -19.05 10.48
CA PHE A 60 1.24 -18.16 11.44
C PHE A 60 2.32 -17.41 10.68
N SER A 61 2.00 -16.19 10.24
CA SER A 61 2.89 -15.38 9.40
C SER A 61 4.09 -14.85 10.19
N LEU A 62 3.86 -14.39 11.42
CA LEU A 62 4.90 -13.86 12.29
C LEU A 62 4.44 -13.88 13.75
N ALA A 63 5.17 -14.60 14.61
CA ALA A 63 5.16 -14.41 16.06
C ALA A 63 6.56 -13.98 16.49
N GLY A 64 6.70 -12.71 16.85
CA GLY A 64 7.94 -12.06 17.20
C GLY A 64 7.93 -11.58 18.63
N TYR A 65 9.04 -11.76 19.33
CA TYR A 65 9.31 -11.09 20.58
C TYR A 65 10.68 -10.45 20.51
N ARG A 66 10.73 -9.14 20.75
CA ARG A 66 11.96 -8.36 20.83
C ARG A 66 12.08 -7.80 22.24
N TYR A 67 13.24 -8.05 22.84
CA TYR A 67 13.68 -7.44 24.08
C TYR A 67 14.85 -6.50 23.75
N ALA A 68 14.88 -5.32 24.34
CA ALA A 68 16.01 -4.40 24.29
C ALA A 68 16.32 -3.92 25.71
N SER A 69 17.55 -4.13 26.18
CA SER A 69 17.98 -3.58 27.47
C SER A 69 17.84 -2.06 27.47
N GLU A 70 17.66 -1.47 28.64
CA GLU A 70 17.55 -0.01 28.82
C GLU A 70 18.64 0.80 28.09
N ASN A 71 19.89 0.35 28.16
CA ASN A 71 21.05 1.01 27.53
C ASN A 71 21.28 0.63 26.06
N TYR A 72 20.35 -0.10 25.44
CA TYR A 72 20.44 -0.42 24.02
C TYR A 72 20.05 0.80 23.19
N ASN A 73 20.91 1.18 22.25
CA ASN A 73 20.63 2.27 21.32
C ASN A 73 20.90 1.82 19.89
N SER A 74 19.94 2.07 19.01
CA SER A 74 20.11 1.93 17.58
C SER A 74 20.86 3.12 17.00
N LEU A 75 21.43 2.95 15.80
CA LEU A 75 22.22 3.98 15.14
C LEU A 75 21.46 5.30 14.99
N SER A 76 20.17 5.25 14.66
CA SER A 76 19.32 6.43 14.52
C SER A 76 19.17 7.21 15.84
N GLU A 77 19.13 6.52 16.97
CA GLU A 77 18.97 7.11 18.31
C GLU A 77 20.26 7.76 18.80
N VAL A 78 21.41 7.27 18.32
CA VAL A 78 22.72 7.88 18.61
C VAL A 78 22.99 9.09 17.72
N ILE A 79 22.56 9.05 16.44
CA ILE A 79 22.74 10.16 15.49
C ILE A 79 21.78 11.31 15.78
N ASN A 80 20.54 11.01 16.14
CA ASN A 80 19.54 11.98 16.54
C ASN A 80 19.07 11.65 17.96
N PRO A 81 19.87 11.97 18.99
CA PRO A 81 19.42 11.90 20.37
C PRO A 81 18.40 13.01 20.56
N ASP A 82 17.13 12.66 20.45
CA ASP A 82 16.03 13.57 20.75
C ASP A 82 15.79 13.50 22.26
N ASP A 83 16.67 14.16 23.03
CA ASP A 83 16.69 14.08 24.51
C ASP A 83 15.30 14.42 25.09
N ASP A 84 14.58 15.41 24.53
CA ASP A 84 13.22 15.78 24.95
C ASP A 84 12.17 14.68 24.68
N PHE A 85 12.35 13.87 23.63
CA PHE A 85 11.44 12.75 23.31
C PHE A 85 11.76 11.51 24.15
N TYR A 86 13.03 11.21 24.38
CA TYR A 86 13.40 10.05 25.20
C TYR A 86 13.13 10.25 26.68
N ASP A 87 13.30 11.47 27.19
CA ASP A 87 13.00 11.79 28.59
C ASP A 87 11.48 11.78 28.87
N ASN A 88 10.64 12.12 27.88
CA ASN A 88 9.19 12.13 28.03
C ASN A 88 8.49 10.79 27.69
N TYR A 89 9.03 9.99 26.77
CA TYR A 89 8.34 8.79 26.23
C TYR A 89 9.04 7.47 26.56
N GLY A 90 10.28 7.52 27.05
CA GLY A 90 11.05 6.34 27.41
C GLY A 90 11.59 5.55 26.21
N LYS A 91 12.51 4.62 26.48
CA LYS A 91 13.12 3.75 25.46
C LYS A 91 12.31 2.47 25.29
N ARG A 92 12.08 2.04 24.04
CA ARG A 92 11.35 0.77 23.77
C ARG A 92 12.03 -0.42 24.45
N HIS A 93 11.31 -1.12 25.31
CA HIS A 93 11.81 -2.26 26.06
C HIS A 93 11.42 -3.57 25.39
N ASN A 94 10.12 -3.85 25.36
CA ASN A 94 9.56 -5.12 24.90
C ASN A 94 8.60 -4.84 23.76
N ARG A 95 8.72 -5.63 22.70
CA ARG A 95 7.74 -5.66 21.62
C ARG A 95 7.34 -7.08 21.32
N PHE A 96 6.07 -7.37 21.49
CA PHE A 96 5.44 -8.59 21.06
C PHE A 96 4.61 -8.31 19.80
N GLU A 97 4.71 -9.17 18.81
CA GLU A 97 3.87 -9.12 17.61
C GLU A 97 3.45 -10.53 17.21
N ALA A 98 2.17 -10.74 16.93
CA ALA A 98 1.64 -12.01 16.49
C ALA A 98 0.61 -11.78 15.40
N SER A 99 0.74 -12.50 14.28
CA SER A 99 -0.23 -12.50 13.20
C SER A 99 -0.56 -13.94 12.79
N VAL A 100 -1.86 -14.23 12.77
CA VAL A 100 -2.43 -15.54 12.47
C VAL A 100 -3.48 -15.35 11.39
N ASN A 101 -3.37 -16.10 10.31
CA ASN A 101 -4.40 -16.21 9.28
C ASN A 101 -4.90 -17.65 9.25
N GLN A 102 -6.18 -17.84 9.51
CA GLN A 102 -6.84 -19.14 9.56
C GLN A 102 -7.84 -19.22 8.41
N GLN A 103 -7.52 -19.98 7.37
CA GLN A 103 -8.50 -20.37 6.36
C GLN A 103 -9.35 -21.51 6.94
N ILE A 104 -10.63 -21.25 7.18
CA ILE A 104 -11.53 -22.23 7.83
C ILE A 104 -11.95 -23.29 6.80
N SER A 105 -12.39 -22.82 5.63
CA SER A 105 -12.73 -23.64 4.46
C SER A 105 -12.89 -22.72 3.26
N ASN A 106 -12.97 -23.29 2.06
CA ASN A 106 -13.31 -22.57 0.84
C ASN A 106 -14.72 -21.94 0.89
N THR A 107 -15.61 -22.43 1.78
CA THR A 107 -17.00 -21.93 1.92
C THR A 107 -17.23 -21.12 3.20
N LEU A 108 -16.40 -21.32 4.23
CA LEU A 108 -16.52 -20.65 5.53
C LEU A 108 -15.56 -19.46 5.66
N GLY A 109 -14.78 -19.15 4.62
CA GLY A 109 -13.92 -17.97 4.56
C GLY A 109 -12.63 -18.09 5.39
N SER A 110 -12.12 -16.94 5.81
CA SER A 110 -10.85 -16.80 6.52
C SER A 110 -10.97 -15.85 7.71
N LEU A 111 -10.27 -16.17 8.79
CA LEU A 111 -10.13 -15.33 9.98
C LEU A 111 -8.68 -14.87 10.08
N THR A 112 -8.46 -13.56 10.21
CA THR A 112 -7.15 -12.97 10.47
C THR A 112 -7.15 -12.36 11.86
N LEU A 113 -6.11 -12.61 12.63
CA LEU A 113 -5.85 -12.01 13.93
C LEU A 113 -4.46 -11.38 13.89
N SER A 114 -4.32 -10.16 14.36
CA SER A 114 -3.04 -9.47 14.53
C SER A 114 -3.01 -8.77 15.88
N TRP A 115 -1.94 -8.97 16.64
CA TRP A 115 -1.73 -8.37 17.94
C TRP A 115 -0.32 -7.83 18.03
N VAL A 116 -0.19 -6.56 18.41
CA VAL A 116 1.07 -5.91 18.73
C VAL A 116 0.95 -5.32 20.12
N LYS A 117 1.96 -5.54 20.96
CA LYS A 117 2.09 -4.92 22.26
C LYS A 117 3.51 -4.42 22.43
N GLU A 118 3.65 -3.17 22.83
CA GLU A 118 4.94 -2.51 23.04
C GLU A 118 4.96 -1.83 24.40
N ASP A 119 6.00 -2.11 25.18
CA ASP A 119 6.27 -1.55 26.50
C ASP A 119 7.55 -0.71 26.45
N TYR A 120 7.60 0.34 27.27
CA TYR A 120 8.68 1.32 27.30
C TYR A 120 9.36 1.36 28.68
N TRP A 121 10.67 1.59 28.70
CA TRP A 121 11.44 1.85 29.91
C TRP A 121 11.15 3.24 30.45
N HIS A 122 11.14 3.42 31.77
CA HIS A 122 10.92 4.71 32.46
C HIS A 122 9.57 5.38 32.19
N SER A 123 8.65 4.69 31.52
CA SER A 123 7.31 5.18 31.23
C SER A 123 6.28 4.10 31.54
N ALA A 124 5.14 4.49 32.11
CA ALA A 124 3.99 3.61 32.20
C ALA A 124 3.27 3.44 30.84
N GLN A 125 3.80 4.07 29.78
CA GLN A 125 3.31 3.97 28.41
C GLN A 125 3.34 2.53 27.90
N GLN A 126 2.16 2.09 27.53
CA GLN A 126 1.88 0.85 26.82
C GLN A 126 1.16 1.21 25.51
N MET A 127 1.68 0.66 24.42
CA MET A 127 1.00 0.64 23.14
C MET A 127 0.49 -0.78 22.89
N GLU A 128 -0.80 -0.92 22.60
CA GLU A 128 -1.40 -2.20 22.30
C GLU A 128 -2.38 -2.06 21.14
N SER A 129 -2.19 -2.87 20.10
CA SER A 129 -3.03 -2.91 18.90
C SER A 129 -3.45 -4.34 18.64
N LEU A 130 -4.74 -4.63 18.77
CA LEU A 130 -5.35 -5.91 18.47
C LEU A 130 -6.34 -5.72 17.32
N SER A 131 -6.22 -6.50 16.26
CA SER A 131 -7.18 -6.51 15.15
C SER A 131 -7.58 -7.93 14.80
N ALA A 132 -8.87 -8.15 14.60
CA ALA A 132 -9.44 -9.42 14.18
C ALA A 132 -10.38 -9.16 12.99
N SER A 133 -10.22 -9.89 11.90
CA SER A 133 -11.00 -9.72 10.68
C SER A 133 -11.46 -11.06 10.13
N TYR A 134 -12.76 -11.24 10.01
CA TYR A 134 -13.39 -12.37 9.34
C TYR A 134 -13.82 -11.96 7.94
N ASN A 135 -13.33 -12.66 6.92
CA ASN A 135 -13.62 -12.40 5.52
C ASN A 135 -14.26 -13.65 4.91
N ASN A 136 -15.42 -13.48 4.27
CA ASN A 136 -16.07 -14.56 3.56
C ASN A 136 -16.84 -14.01 2.35
N SER A 137 -17.21 -14.91 1.44
CA SER A 137 -17.99 -14.59 0.25
C SER A 137 -19.12 -15.58 0.09
N TRP A 138 -20.31 -15.08 -0.17
CA TRP A 138 -21.47 -15.88 -0.54
C TRP A 138 -21.84 -15.58 -2.00
N GLY A 139 -21.50 -16.52 -2.88
CA GLY A 139 -21.65 -16.34 -4.32
C GLY A 139 -20.84 -15.11 -4.81
N PRO A 140 -21.45 -14.15 -5.51
CA PRO A 140 -20.77 -12.94 -5.95
C PRO A 140 -20.55 -11.91 -4.82
N VAL A 141 -21.26 -12.03 -3.69
CA VAL A 141 -21.21 -11.06 -2.59
C VAL A 141 -20.06 -11.39 -1.66
N SER A 142 -19.23 -10.41 -1.32
CA SER A 142 -18.19 -10.55 -0.29
C SER A 142 -18.52 -9.70 0.92
N TYR A 143 -18.19 -10.21 2.10
CA TYR A 143 -18.39 -9.51 3.35
C TYR A 143 -17.19 -9.66 4.28
N THR A 144 -16.88 -8.58 4.98
CA THR A 144 -15.77 -8.50 5.92
C THR A 144 -16.30 -7.94 7.23
N LEU A 145 -16.02 -8.65 8.31
CA LEU A 145 -16.28 -8.22 9.67
C LEU A 145 -14.96 -8.01 10.38
N SER A 146 -14.69 -6.81 10.85
CA SER A 146 -13.43 -6.48 11.52
C SER A 146 -13.67 -5.83 12.88
N TYR A 147 -12.81 -6.14 13.83
CA TYR A 147 -12.73 -5.50 15.14
C TYR A 147 -11.29 -5.06 15.35
N SER A 148 -11.10 -3.81 15.75
CA SER A 148 -9.81 -3.22 16.05
C SER A 148 -9.86 -2.56 17.42
N TYR A 149 -8.87 -2.85 18.23
CA TYR A 149 -8.64 -2.24 19.54
C TYR A 149 -7.26 -1.64 19.54
N ASN A 150 -7.18 -0.33 19.73
CA ASN A 150 -5.92 0.39 19.88
C ASN A 150 -5.93 1.09 21.22
N LYS A 151 -4.90 0.83 22.01
CA LYS A 151 -4.62 1.54 23.25
C LYS A 151 -3.28 2.23 23.05
N ASN A 152 -3.31 3.55 23.14
CA ASN A 152 -2.11 4.35 23.27
C ASN A 152 -2.23 5.11 24.58
N THR A 153 -1.24 4.93 25.45
CA THR A 153 -1.20 5.64 26.73
C THR A 153 -0.04 6.62 26.66
N TYR A 154 -0.34 7.86 26.95
CA TYR A 154 0.66 8.91 26.97
C TYR A 154 0.82 9.37 28.42
N GLN A 155 2.07 9.50 28.87
CA GLN A 155 2.36 10.11 30.16
C GLN A 155 2.96 11.49 29.88
N TYR A 156 2.22 12.55 30.23
CA TYR A 156 2.76 13.91 30.20
C TYR A 156 3.30 14.21 31.59
N ARG A 157 4.62 14.38 31.73
CA ARG A 157 5.19 14.98 32.93
C ARG A 157 5.02 16.49 32.78
N SER A 158 4.15 17.08 33.59
CA SER A 158 4.04 18.54 33.69
C SER A 158 5.10 19.03 34.69
N ASP A 159 6.10 19.75 34.22
CA ASP A 159 7.07 20.48 35.06
C ASP A 159 6.43 21.77 35.63
N ASN A 160 5.28 21.67 36.29
CA ASN A 160 4.73 22.78 37.06
C ASN A 160 5.02 22.54 38.54
N ASP A 161 5.83 23.44 39.10
CA ASP A 161 6.39 23.47 40.47
C ASP A 161 5.34 23.79 41.58
N ASP A 162 4.06 23.52 41.33
CA ASP A 162 2.98 23.75 42.30
C ASP A 162 2.45 22.40 42.80
N ASP A 163 2.88 22.04 44.01
CA ASP A 163 2.48 21.03 45.03
C ASP A 163 1.27 20.06 44.87
N ASP A 164 0.65 19.91 43.70
CA ASP A 164 -0.39 18.92 43.41
C ASP A 164 0.13 17.93 42.36
N ASN A 165 0.73 16.82 42.82
CA ASN A 165 1.14 15.68 42.00
C ASN A 165 -0.09 14.90 41.47
N ASP A 166 -0.89 15.51 40.60
CA ASP A 166 -1.91 14.78 39.84
C ASP A 166 -1.27 14.26 38.54
N ASP A 167 -0.85 13.00 38.61
CA ASP A 167 -0.28 12.19 37.53
C ASP A 167 -1.40 11.88 36.50
N ASP A 168 -1.79 12.88 35.69
CA ASP A 168 -2.91 12.81 34.73
C ASP A 168 -2.60 11.88 33.56
N ARG A 169 -2.96 10.61 33.72
CA ARG A 169 -2.79 9.57 32.68
C ARG A 169 -3.93 9.63 31.67
N TYR A 170 -3.66 10.18 30.49
CA TYR A 170 -4.57 10.07 29.35
C TYR A 170 -4.50 8.67 28.74
N ASN A 171 -5.50 7.85 29.06
CA ASN A 171 -5.72 6.54 28.44
C ASN A 171 -6.70 6.69 27.27
N GLN A 172 -6.18 6.78 26.03
CA GLN A 172 -7.02 6.71 24.84
C GLN A 172 -7.12 5.25 24.38
N ASN A 173 -8.32 4.69 24.54
CA ASN A 173 -8.64 3.32 24.17
C ASN A 173 -9.71 3.33 23.07
N ASP A 174 -9.27 3.19 21.82
CA ASP A 174 -10.15 3.17 20.68
C ASP A 174 -10.56 1.74 20.36
N ARG A 175 -11.87 1.54 20.22
CA ARG A 175 -12.45 0.27 19.78
C ARG A 175 -13.30 0.56 18.58
N LEU A 176 -12.95 -0.03 17.45
CA LEU A 176 -13.63 0.12 16.18
C LEU A 176 -14.14 -1.24 15.72
N PHE A 177 -15.43 -1.32 15.45
CA PHE A 177 -16.03 -2.44 14.74
C PHE A 177 -16.43 -1.98 13.35
N THR A 178 -16.05 -2.75 12.35
CA THR A 178 -16.30 -2.47 10.93
C THR A 178 -17.00 -3.65 10.30
N LEU A 179 -18.12 -3.40 9.63
CA LEU A 179 -18.78 -4.35 8.74
C LEU A 179 -18.72 -3.77 7.34
N SER A 180 -18.20 -4.53 6.38
CA SER A 180 -18.14 -4.15 4.97
C SER A 180 -18.81 -5.22 4.12
N LEU A 181 -19.70 -4.82 3.23
CA LEU A 181 -20.40 -5.65 2.26
C LEU A 181 -20.07 -5.14 0.87
N HIS A 182 -19.68 -6.02 -0.05
CA HIS A 182 -19.38 -5.68 -1.44
C HIS A 182 -20.17 -6.59 -2.38
N VAL A 183 -21.02 -5.98 -3.20
CA VAL A 183 -21.94 -6.65 -4.14
C VAL A 183 -21.57 -6.20 -5.56
N PRO A 184 -20.95 -7.07 -6.38
CA PRO A 184 -20.77 -6.81 -7.78
C PRO A 184 -22.04 -7.17 -8.55
N PHE A 185 -22.43 -6.32 -9.49
CA PHE A 185 -23.58 -6.54 -10.36
C PHE A 185 -23.29 -5.98 -11.75
N THR A 186 -24.09 -6.35 -12.74
CA THR A 186 -23.92 -5.91 -14.13
C THR A 186 -25.18 -5.22 -14.60
N VAL A 187 -25.04 -4.02 -15.15
CA VAL A 187 -26.15 -3.24 -15.74
C VAL A 187 -25.67 -2.69 -17.07
N PHE A 188 -26.46 -2.86 -18.15
CA PHE A 188 -26.11 -2.39 -19.50
C PHE A 188 -24.68 -2.78 -19.92
N ASP A 189 -24.33 -4.07 -19.75
CA ASP A 189 -23.00 -4.64 -20.02
C ASP A 189 -21.81 -4.02 -19.25
N SER A 190 -22.11 -3.14 -18.29
CA SER A 190 -21.13 -2.48 -17.43
C SER A 190 -21.10 -3.14 -16.06
N ARG A 191 -19.90 -3.51 -15.61
CA ARG A 191 -19.65 -4.09 -14.28
C ARG A 191 -19.64 -2.97 -13.24
N LEU A 192 -20.59 -3.03 -12.31
CA LEU A 192 -20.74 -2.09 -11.21
C LEU A 192 -20.52 -2.80 -9.87
N TYR A 193 -20.14 -2.03 -8.86
CA TYR A 193 -19.89 -2.49 -7.51
C TYR A 193 -20.63 -1.58 -6.54
N ALA A 194 -21.55 -2.17 -5.77
CA ALA A 194 -22.16 -1.52 -4.62
C ALA A 194 -21.45 -2.02 -3.38
N SER A 195 -21.09 -1.11 -2.48
CA SER A 195 -20.55 -1.47 -1.18
C SER A 195 -21.24 -0.71 -0.06
N TYR A 196 -21.48 -1.40 1.04
CA TYR A 196 -22.00 -0.81 2.27
C TYR A 196 -20.97 -1.05 3.38
N MET A 197 -20.63 -0.02 4.12
CA MET A 197 -19.69 -0.10 5.22
C MET A 197 -20.24 0.62 6.45
N LEU A 198 -20.27 -0.10 7.57
CA LEU A 198 -20.65 0.37 8.90
C LEU A 198 -19.40 0.40 9.77
N ASN A 199 -19.10 1.55 10.36
CA ASN A 199 -18.02 1.74 11.33
C ASN A 199 -18.62 2.24 12.64
N THR A 200 -18.44 1.51 13.73
CA THR A 200 -18.94 1.93 15.05
C THR A 200 -17.81 1.94 16.06
N ARG A 201 -17.74 3.03 16.83
CA ARG A 201 -16.73 3.23 17.87
C ARG A 201 -17.40 3.24 19.25
N LYS A 202 -16.77 2.62 20.25
CA LYS A 202 -17.39 2.41 21.58
C LYS A 202 -17.79 3.72 22.30
N HIS A 203 -17.16 4.85 21.98
CA HIS A 203 -17.39 6.15 22.63
C HIS A 203 -17.49 7.32 21.62
N ASP A 204 -17.72 7.01 20.35
CA ASP A 204 -17.62 7.98 19.26
C ASP A 204 -18.67 7.63 18.18
N ALA A 205 -18.73 8.40 17.11
CA ALA A 205 -19.77 8.30 16.10
C ALA A 205 -19.83 6.91 15.43
N THR A 206 -21.05 6.51 15.07
CA THR A 206 -21.28 5.42 14.13
C THR A 206 -21.45 6.00 12.73
N VAL A 207 -20.65 5.55 11.78
CA VAL A 207 -20.64 6.02 10.40
C VAL A 207 -21.08 4.91 9.47
N ASN A 208 -22.15 5.16 8.73
CA ASN A 208 -22.67 4.26 7.70
C ASN A 208 -22.35 4.87 6.35
N SER A 209 -21.72 4.13 5.45
CA SER A 209 -21.38 4.60 4.11
C SER A 209 -21.84 3.61 3.05
N THR A 210 -22.43 4.15 1.99
CA THR A 210 -22.82 3.41 0.79
C THR A 210 -22.02 3.98 -0.38
N THR A 211 -21.34 3.13 -1.12
CA THR A 211 -20.55 3.51 -2.28
C THR A 211 -21.01 2.73 -3.50
N LEU A 212 -21.19 3.42 -4.61
CA LEU A 212 -21.40 2.83 -5.93
C LEU A 212 -20.20 3.18 -6.80
N SER A 213 -19.57 2.20 -7.41
CA SER A 213 -18.40 2.40 -8.26
C SER A 213 -18.43 1.52 -9.50
N GLY A 214 -17.70 1.91 -10.53
CA GLY A 214 -17.67 1.20 -11.80
C GLY A 214 -16.57 1.69 -12.73
N THR A 215 -16.53 1.07 -13.90
CA THR A 215 -15.72 1.50 -15.03
C THR A 215 -16.61 1.91 -16.18
N ALA A 216 -16.18 2.90 -16.96
CA ALA A 216 -16.87 3.44 -18.11
C ALA A 216 -15.90 3.63 -19.29
N LEU A 217 -16.45 3.98 -20.45
CA LEU A 217 -15.79 4.08 -21.76
C LEU A 217 -15.40 2.72 -22.36
N ARG A 218 -15.17 2.70 -23.68
CA ARG A 218 -14.87 1.49 -24.47
C ARG A 218 -13.70 0.69 -23.90
N ASP A 219 -12.65 1.37 -23.48
CA ASP A 219 -11.43 0.75 -22.95
C ASP A 219 -11.46 0.53 -21.42
N ARG A 220 -12.61 0.78 -20.77
CA ARG A 220 -12.78 0.74 -19.30
C ARG A 220 -11.71 1.57 -18.56
N ASN A 221 -11.30 2.66 -19.18
CA ASN A 221 -10.22 3.52 -18.71
C ASN A 221 -10.70 4.69 -17.85
N LEU A 222 -12.02 4.89 -17.72
CA LEU A 222 -12.59 5.79 -16.72
C LEU A 222 -13.10 4.97 -15.53
N ASN A 223 -12.49 5.16 -14.36
CA ASN A 223 -12.99 4.65 -13.09
C ASN A 223 -13.78 5.76 -12.40
N TRP A 224 -14.90 5.42 -11.77
CA TRP A 224 -15.70 6.38 -11.03
C TRP A 224 -16.26 5.75 -9.76
N SER A 225 -16.48 6.57 -8.74
CA SER A 225 -17.17 6.19 -7.51
C SER A 225 -18.02 7.35 -6.99
N LEU A 226 -19.19 7.01 -6.46
CA LEU A 226 -20.10 7.88 -5.75
C LEU A 226 -20.28 7.29 -4.36
N GLN A 227 -20.05 8.07 -3.32
CA GLN A 227 -20.20 7.67 -1.93
C GLN A 227 -21.15 8.63 -1.22
N GLN A 228 -22.02 8.08 -0.39
CA GLN A 228 -22.81 8.81 0.59
C GLN A 228 -22.56 8.17 1.95
N SER A 229 -22.33 8.97 2.98
CA SER A 229 -22.19 8.47 4.34
C SER A 229 -22.90 9.34 5.37
N HIS A 230 -23.32 8.72 6.45
CA HIS A 230 -24.05 9.35 7.56
C HIS A 230 -23.33 9.01 8.85
N SER A 231 -22.86 10.03 9.56
CA SER A 231 -22.30 9.95 10.91
C SER A 231 -23.36 10.33 11.93
N THR A 232 -23.53 9.53 12.99
CA THR A 232 -24.48 9.83 14.07
C THR A 232 -24.15 11.11 14.85
N GLN A 233 -22.90 11.61 14.76
CA GLN A 233 -22.48 12.83 15.46
C GLN A 233 -22.26 14.00 14.50
N ASP A 234 -21.59 13.74 13.36
CA ASP A 234 -21.19 14.82 12.44
C ASP A 234 -22.29 15.13 11.41
N GLY A 235 -23.16 14.16 11.10
CA GLY A 235 -24.19 14.29 10.07
C GLY A 235 -23.80 13.68 8.72
N ASP A 236 -24.43 14.16 7.64
CA ASP A 236 -24.30 13.59 6.31
C ASP A 236 -23.06 14.11 5.57
N SER A 237 -22.39 13.22 4.85
CA SER A 237 -21.33 13.55 3.91
C SER A 237 -21.48 12.73 2.63
N GLY A 238 -20.89 13.21 1.55
CA GLY A 238 -20.94 12.53 0.26
C GLY A 238 -19.85 13.00 -0.65
N GLY A 239 -19.54 12.20 -1.66
CA GLY A 239 -18.50 12.54 -2.61
C GLY A 239 -18.55 11.75 -3.89
N VAL A 240 -17.99 12.32 -4.93
CA VAL A 240 -17.82 11.71 -6.24
C VAL A 240 -16.34 11.79 -6.59
N ASN A 241 -15.79 10.68 -7.07
CA ASN A 241 -14.43 10.62 -7.56
C ASN A 241 -14.42 9.97 -8.95
N ALA A 242 -13.56 10.48 -9.83
CA ALA A 242 -13.36 9.98 -11.18
C ALA A 242 -11.87 9.98 -11.54
N SER A 243 -11.41 8.88 -12.12
CA SER A 243 -10.02 8.68 -12.53
C SER A 243 -9.97 8.14 -13.95
N TYR A 244 -9.44 8.93 -14.88
CA TYR A 244 -9.32 8.60 -16.30
C TYR A 244 -7.86 8.28 -16.67
N LYS A 245 -7.63 7.08 -17.20
CA LYS A 245 -6.35 6.64 -17.75
C LYS A 245 -6.30 6.94 -19.25
N GLY A 246 -5.72 8.07 -19.61
CA GLY A 246 -5.51 8.46 -21.00
C GLY A 246 -4.19 7.97 -21.57
N THR A 247 -4.06 8.10 -22.89
CA THR A 247 -2.83 7.76 -23.64
C THR A 247 -1.63 8.58 -23.18
N TYR A 248 -1.85 9.88 -22.96
CA TYR A 248 -0.79 10.84 -22.70
C TYR A 248 -0.62 11.20 -21.22
N ALA A 249 -1.64 10.94 -20.40
CA ALA A 249 -1.66 11.26 -18.97
C ALA A 249 -2.86 10.56 -18.29
N ASN A 250 -2.75 10.42 -16.97
CA ASN A 250 -3.84 10.06 -16.08
C ASN A 250 -4.42 11.33 -15.44
N LEU A 251 -5.74 11.45 -15.46
CA LEU A 251 -6.49 12.55 -14.87
C LEU A 251 -7.30 12.03 -13.69
N ASN A 252 -7.30 12.76 -12.58
CA ASN A 252 -8.13 12.48 -11.41
C ASN A 252 -8.91 13.74 -11.07
N ALA A 253 -10.18 13.58 -10.72
CA ALA A 253 -11.03 14.65 -10.21
C ALA A 253 -11.94 14.07 -9.14
N GLY A 254 -12.17 14.83 -8.08
CA GLY A 254 -13.04 14.42 -6.99
C GLY A 254 -13.67 15.62 -6.30
N TYR A 255 -14.87 15.43 -5.79
CA TYR A 255 -15.57 16.39 -4.97
C TYR A 255 -16.09 15.65 -3.74
N ASN A 256 -15.72 16.12 -2.56
CA ASN A 256 -16.21 15.60 -1.29
C ASN A 256 -16.84 16.74 -0.51
N GLN A 257 -18.01 16.46 0.07
CA GLN A 257 -18.74 17.37 0.92
C GLN A 257 -18.97 16.68 2.26
N SER A 258 -18.53 17.36 3.31
CA SER A 258 -18.79 17.04 4.70
C SER A 258 -19.69 18.12 5.31
N PRO A 259 -20.24 17.89 6.50
CA PRO A 259 -21.10 18.86 7.20
C PRO A 259 -20.46 20.26 7.29
N ASP A 260 -19.17 20.32 7.65
CA ASP A 260 -18.45 21.57 7.88
C ASP A 260 -17.43 21.94 6.78
N SER A 261 -17.28 21.12 5.74
CA SER A 261 -16.27 21.37 4.71
C SER A 261 -16.64 20.86 3.33
N GLN A 262 -16.10 21.51 2.31
CA GLN A 262 -16.21 21.11 0.91
C GLN A 262 -14.81 21.08 0.31
N GLN A 263 -14.47 19.98 -0.34
CA GLN A 263 -13.17 19.79 -0.95
C GLN A 263 -13.34 19.38 -2.41
N VAL A 264 -12.73 20.16 -3.31
CA VAL A 264 -12.53 19.79 -4.70
C VAL A 264 -11.07 19.37 -4.86
N SER A 265 -10.86 18.19 -5.43
CA SER A 265 -9.53 17.66 -5.76
C SER A 265 -9.44 17.43 -7.26
N TYR A 266 -8.31 17.79 -7.85
CA TYR A 266 -8.00 17.52 -9.25
C TYR A 266 -6.51 17.27 -9.38
N GLY A 267 -6.11 16.39 -10.29
CA GLY A 267 -4.72 16.03 -10.48
C GLY A 267 -4.48 15.45 -11.86
N ILE A 268 -3.36 15.84 -12.48
CA ILE A 268 -2.84 15.26 -13.71
C ILE A 268 -1.49 14.61 -13.41
N SER A 269 -1.28 13.41 -13.94
CA SER A 269 0.00 12.71 -13.80
C SER A 269 0.34 12.03 -15.12
N GLY A 270 1.58 12.17 -15.58
CA GLY A 270 2.04 11.62 -16.85
C GLY A 270 3.55 11.43 -16.86
N GLY A 271 4.05 10.81 -17.92
CA GLY A 271 5.46 10.65 -18.21
C GLY A 271 5.83 11.38 -19.50
N ILE A 272 7.06 11.88 -19.56
CA ILE A 272 7.64 12.47 -20.76
C ILE A 272 8.92 11.68 -21.06
N LEU A 273 8.98 11.05 -22.23
CA LEU A 273 10.16 10.32 -22.68
C LEU A 273 10.79 11.04 -23.86
N ALA A 274 11.99 11.59 -23.65
CA ALA A 274 12.83 12.09 -24.72
C ALA A 274 13.68 10.93 -25.29
N HIS A 275 13.62 10.70 -26.59
CA HIS A 275 14.39 9.69 -27.29
C HIS A 275 14.84 10.19 -28.67
N GLU A 276 15.63 9.40 -29.39
CA GLU A 276 16.21 9.77 -30.70
C GLU A 276 15.18 10.23 -31.77
N ASN A 277 13.88 9.93 -31.58
CA ASN A 277 12.82 10.29 -32.53
C ASN A 277 11.86 11.37 -31.97
N GLY A 278 12.29 12.08 -30.92
CA GLY A 278 11.57 13.20 -30.32
C GLY A 278 11.08 12.91 -28.91
N ILE A 279 9.99 13.56 -28.54
CA ILE A 279 9.40 13.47 -27.21
C ILE A 279 8.07 12.72 -27.30
N THR A 280 7.88 11.66 -26.53
CA THR A 280 6.61 10.94 -26.42
C THR A 280 6.04 11.11 -25.02
N LEU A 281 4.78 11.53 -24.95
CA LEU A 281 4.01 11.61 -23.71
C LEU A 281 3.40 10.24 -23.40
N SER A 282 3.27 9.93 -22.12
CA SER A 282 2.73 8.65 -21.67
C SER A 282 2.03 8.78 -20.33
N GLN A 283 1.39 7.70 -19.91
CA GLN A 283 1.05 7.50 -18.49
C GLN A 283 2.33 7.57 -17.61
N PRO A 284 2.22 7.82 -16.29
CA PRO A 284 3.36 7.96 -15.38
C PRO A 284 4.34 6.78 -15.45
N ILE A 285 5.62 7.10 -15.66
CA ILE A 285 6.70 6.10 -15.77
C ILE A 285 7.41 5.96 -14.43
N THR A 286 7.36 4.77 -13.84
CA THR A 286 8.11 4.39 -12.64
C THR A 286 9.00 3.20 -12.96
N GLY A 287 10.32 3.38 -12.89
CA GLY A 287 11.29 2.32 -13.15
C GLY A 287 11.48 2.03 -14.63
N ALA A 288 11.43 0.75 -15.02
CA ALA A 288 11.66 0.33 -16.40
C ALA A 288 10.44 0.62 -17.29
N ALA A 289 10.69 0.88 -18.58
CA ALA A 289 9.64 1.20 -19.55
C ALA A 289 9.95 0.60 -20.92
N ILE A 290 8.93 0.46 -21.76
CA ILE A 290 9.09 0.00 -23.14
C ILE A 290 8.58 1.07 -24.09
N LEU A 291 9.45 1.60 -24.94
CA LEU A 291 9.11 2.51 -26.03
C LEU A 291 8.71 1.71 -27.26
N ILE A 292 7.44 1.82 -27.65
CA ILE A 292 6.93 1.29 -28.90
C ILE A 292 7.15 2.34 -30.00
N LYS A 293 7.77 1.89 -31.10
CA LYS A 293 7.97 2.66 -32.32
C LYS A 293 7.25 1.97 -33.47
N ALA A 294 6.10 2.50 -33.88
CA ALA A 294 5.29 2.03 -35.00
C ALA A 294 4.89 3.22 -35.90
N PRO A 295 5.85 3.82 -36.65
CA PRO A 295 5.60 5.06 -37.38
C PRO A 295 4.40 4.95 -38.34
N GLY A 296 3.45 5.88 -38.29
CA GLY A 296 2.26 5.86 -39.15
C GLY A 296 1.09 5.00 -38.63
N ALA A 297 1.26 4.27 -37.52
CA ALA A 297 0.16 3.64 -36.79
C ALA A 297 -0.30 4.58 -35.67
N SER A 298 -1.22 5.50 -35.94
CA SER A 298 -1.74 6.48 -34.96
C SER A 298 -2.97 5.94 -34.24
N GLY A 299 -3.09 6.18 -32.93
CA GLY A 299 -4.27 5.81 -32.15
C GLY A 299 -4.47 4.31 -31.94
N VAL A 300 -3.43 3.51 -32.16
CA VAL A 300 -3.46 2.05 -32.05
C VAL A 300 -3.23 1.65 -30.60
N SER A 301 -4.18 0.92 -30.03
CA SER A 301 -4.10 0.43 -28.65
C SER A 301 -3.06 -0.68 -28.51
N VAL A 302 -2.46 -0.76 -27.32
CA VAL A 302 -1.55 -1.86 -26.95
C VAL A 302 -2.36 -2.92 -26.21
N GLU A 303 -2.21 -4.20 -26.59
CA GLU A 303 -2.92 -5.29 -25.91
C GLU A 303 -2.55 -5.38 -24.43
N ASN A 304 -3.53 -5.70 -23.59
CA ASN A 304 -3.39 -5.82 -22.13
C ASN A 304 -2.88 -4.54 -21.43
N GLN A 305 -2.97 -3.37 -22.08
CA GLN A 305 -2.58 -2.08 -21.52
C GLN A 305 -3.72 -1.07 -21.61
N THR A 306 -4.48 -0.94 -20.51
CA THR A 306 -5.62 -0.03 -20.44
C THR A 306 -5.22 1.43 -20.68
N GLY A 307 -5.82 2.06 -21.68
CA GLY A 307 -5.60 3.47 -22.00
C GLY A 307 -4.24 3.77 -22.62
N VAL A 308 -3.42 2.77 -23.00
CA VAL A 308 -2.16 2.98 -23.70
C VAL A 308 -2.39 2.79 -25.20
N ALA A 309 -2.19 3.86 -25.96
CA ALA A 309 -2.27 3.85 -27.42
C ALA A 309 -1.11 4.64 -28.05
N THR A 310 -0.87 4.45 -29.34
CA THR A 310 0.12 5.22 -30.09
C THR A 310 -0.29 6.68 -30.28
N ASP A 311 0.69 7.58 -30.15
CA ASP A 311 0.53 8.99 -30.46
C ASP A 311 0.30 9.22 -31.96
N PHE A 312 0.05 10.48 -32.34
CA PHE A 312 -0.14 10.89 -33.74
C PHE A 312 1.05 10.56 -34.67
N ARG A 313 2.23 10.28 -34.12
CA ARG A 313 3.44 9.88 -34.86
C ARG A 313 3.65 8.37 -34.88
N GLY A 314 2.87 7.61 -34.12
CA GLY A 314 2.99 6.17 -33.97
C GLY A 314 3.93 5.71 -32.85
N TYR A 315 4.11 6.52 -31.82
CA TYR A 315 4.95 6.20 -30.66
C TYR A 315 4.13 6.11 -29.38
N THR A 316 4.45 5.17 -28.50
CA THR A 316 3.87 5.10 -27.16
C THR A 316 4.83 4.45 -26.18
N VAL A 317 4.56 4.59 -24.90
CA VAL A 317 5.36 3.99 -23.84
C VAL A 317 4.47 3.11 -22.99
N ILE A 318 4.87 1.85 -22.82
CA ILE A 318 4.33 0.99 -21.77
C ILE A 318 5.10 1.31 -20.48
N PRO A 319 4.47 1.93 -19.46
CA PRO A 319 5.15 2.26 -18.22
C PRO A 319 5.20 1.05 -17.27
N ASN A 320 6.02 1.15 -16.22
CA ASN A 320 5.97 0.30 -15.03
C ASN A 320 6.14 -1.21 -15.31
N VAL A 321 7.06 -1.56 -16.21
CA VAL A 321 7.33 -2.97 -16.52
C VAL A 321 8.28 -3.60 -15.51
N THR A 322 8.04 -4.86 -15.18
CA THR A 322 8.84 -5.66 -14.26
C THR A 322 10.22 -5.93 -14.87
N PRO A 323 11.32 -5.51 -14.22
CA PRO A 323 12.66 -5.81 -14.69
C PRO A 323 12.92 -7.33 -14.75
N TYR A 324 13.74 -7.74 -15.72
CA TYR A 324 14.17 -9.12 -15.96
C TYR A 324 13.04 -10.09 -16.34
N TYR A 325 11.86 -9.56 -16.68
CA TYR A 325 10.72 -10.34 -17.13
C TYR A 325 10.59 -10.31 -18.66
N ARG A 326 10.07 -11.40 -19.24
CA ARG A 326 9.80 -11.53 -20.67
C ARG A 326 8.49 -10.83 -21.01
N TYR A 327 8.53 -9.79 -21.85
CA TYR A 327 7.34 -9.12 -22.35
C TYR A 327 7.13 -9.41 -23.82
N ASP A 328 5.95 -9.96 -24.15
CA ASP A 328 5.47 -10.09 -25.52
C ASP A 328 4.52 -8.92 -25.82
N ILE A 329 4.93 -8.06 -26.75
CA ILE A 329 4.21 -6.82 -27.05
C ILE A 329 3.42 -7.02 -28.33
N SER A 330 2.12 -6.80 -28.25
CA SER A 330 1.20 -6.84 -29.40
C SER A 330 0.38 -5.56 -29.47
N LEU A 331 0.17 -5.06 -30.68
CA LEU A 331 -0.76 -3.96 -30.94
C LEU A 331 -2.12 -4.52 -31.31
N ASP A 332 -3.19 -3.91 -30.84
CA ASP A 332 -4.55 -4.38 -31.10
C ASP A 332 -4.95 -4.08 -32.56
N SER A 333 -5.03 -5.14 -33.38
CA SER A 333 -5.37 -5.02 -34.80
C SER A 333 -6.78 -4.50 -35.05
N SER A 334 -7.69 -4.60 -34.07
CA SER A 334 -9.04 -4.02 -34.18
C SER A 334 -9.04 -2.49 -34.17
N THR A 335 -7.93 -1.88 -33.72
CA THR A 335 -7.75 -0.42 -33.67
C THR A 335 -6.91 0.13 -34.81
N PHE A 336 -6.51 -0.72 -35.77
CA PHE A 336 -5.78 -0.25 -36.95
C PHE A 336 -6.71 0.55 -37.86
N ALA A 337 -6.21 1.66 -38.40
CA ALA A 337 -6.89 2.33 -39.49
C ALA A 337 -6.91 1.42 -40.73
N ASP A 338 -7.95 1.54 -41.57
CA ASP A 338 -8.15 0.69 -42.77
C ASP A 338 -6.96 0.69 -43.74
N ASN A 339 -6.11 1.72 -43.67
CA ASN A 339 -4.92 1.88 -44.50
C ASN A 339 -3.61 1.44 -43.83
N VAL A 340 -3.64 0.90 -42.61
CA VAL A 340 -2.44 0.50 -41.86
C VAL A 340 -2.40 -1.01 -41.67
N ASP A 341 -1.28 -1.62 -42.07
CA ASP A 341 -1.02 -3.04 -41.91
C ASP A 341 0.35 -3.25 -41.22
N ILE A 342 0.41 -4.12 -40.22
CA ILE A 342 1.64 -4.43 -39.46
C ILE A 342 1.92 -5.94 -39.62
N PRO A 343 2.85 -6.32 -40.52
CA PRO A 343 3.09 -7.73 -40.86
C PRO A 343 3.62 -8.60 -39.70
N LEU A 344 4.29 -7.98 -38.72
CA LEU A 344 4.85 -8.64 -37.53
C LEU A 344 4.40 -7.91 -36.28
N ASN A 345 3.25 -8.34 -35.76
CA ASN A 345 2.58 -7.69 -34.64
C ASN A 345 3.16 -8.05 -33.26
N ASN A 346 3.93 -9.15 -33.13
CA ASN A 346 4.52 -9.58 -31.84
C ASN A 346 6.05 -9.38 -31.80
N GLN A 347 6.60 -8.94 -30.67
CA GLN A 347 8.03 -8.75 -30.39
C GLN A 347 8.24 -8.96 -28.90
N THR A 348 9.21 -9.81 -28.60
CA THR A 348 9.63 -10.06 -27.23
C THR A 348 10.73 -9.09 -26.81
N VAL A 349 10.65 -8.54 -25.60
CA VAL A 349 11.70 -7.72 -24.98
C VAL A 349 11.94 -8.13 -23.52
N TYR A 350 13.13 -7.81 -23.01
CA TYR A 350 13.57 -8.09 -21.63
C TYR A 350 14.14 -6.82 -20.99
N PRO A 351 13.31 -6.00 -20.33
CA PRO A 351 13.75 -4.76 -19.68
C PRO A 351 14.66 -5.05 -18.48
N THR A 352 15.78 -4.34 -18.33
CA THR A 352 16.56 -4.33 -17.08
C THR A 352 16.05 -3.23 -16.15
N ARG A 353 16.55 -3.19 -14.90
CA ARG A 353 16.09 -2.21 -13.90
C ARG A 353 16.32 -0.79 -14.43
N ASN A 354 15.25 0.02 -14.43
CA ASN A 354 15.25 1.41 -14.90
C ASN A 354 15.65 1.61 -16.37
N ALA A 355 15.62 0.55 -17.20
CA ALA A 355 15.91 0.68 -18.62
C ALA A 355 14.67 1.07 -19.41
N VAL A 356 14.90 1.84 -20.49
CA VAL A 356 13.90 2.09 -21.53
C VAL A 356 14.28 1.26 -22.75
N VAL A 357 13.56 0.15 -22.96
CA VAL A 357 13.81 -0.75 -24.09
C VAL A 357 12.93 -0.37 -25.27
N ARG A 358 13.46 -0.44 -26.48
CA ARG A 358 12.70 -0.13 -27.70
C ARG A 358 12.10 -1.40 -28.31
N ALA A 359 10.80 -1.37 -28.58
CA ALA A 359 10.10 -2.31 -29.42
C ALA A 359 9.78 -1.65 -30.77
N ARG A 360 10.36 -2.14 -31.87
CA ARG A 360 10.24 -1.55 -33.20
C ARG A 360 9.30 -2.38 -34.06
N ARG A 361 8.31 -1.72 -34.67
CA ARG A 361 7.39 -2.28 -35.66
C ARG A 361 7.65 -1.71 -37.05
N MET A 362 7.56 -2.56 -38.05
CA MET A 362 7.46 -2.15 -39.44
C MET A 362 5.98 -2.04 -39.81
N THR A 363 5.56 -0.83 -40.14
CA THR A 363 4.21 -0.45 -40.58
C THR A 363 4.20 -0.33 -42.10
N ARG A 364 3.13 -0.80 -42.74
CA ARG A 364 2.84 -0.59 -44.17
C ARG A 364 1.59 0.26 -44.28
N ILE A 365 1.69 1.39 -44.97
CA ILE A 365 0.54 2.24 -45.32
C ILE A 365 0.10 1.83 -46.72
N ARG A 366 -1.13 1.34 -46.87
CA ARG A 366 -1.74 1.05 -48.17
C ARG A 366 -2.47 2.28 -48.68
N ALA A 367 -2.43 2.51 -49.99
CA ALA A 367 -3.26 3.55 -50.61
C ALA A 367 -4.73 3.10 -50.55
N ILE A 368 -5.62 3.93 -50.02
CA ILE A 368 -7.06 3.73 -50.13
C ILE A 368 -7.41 4.05 -51.59
N ALA A 369 -7.79 3.04 -52.36
CA ALA A 369 -8.38 3.27 -53.67
C ALA A 369 -9.75 3.92 -53.45
N CYS A 370 -9.89 5.19 -53.86
CA CYS A 370 -11.19 5.83 -53.97
C CYS A 370 -12.00 5.08 -55.04
N CYS A 371 -13.13 4.48 -54.65
CA CYS A 371 -14.16 4.04 -55.59
C CYS A 371 -15.08 5.20 -55.97
#